data_AF-A0A418YCB6-F1
#
_entry.id   AF-A0A418YCB6-F1
#
_cell.length_a   1.000
_cell.length_b   1.000
_cell.length_c   1.000
_cell.angle_alpha   90.00
_cell.angle_beta   90.00
_cell.angle_gamma   90.00
#
_symmetry.space_group_name_H-M   'P 1'
#
loop_
_entity.id
_entity.type
_entity.pdbx_description
1 polymer ?
#
loop_
_entity_poly.entity_id
_entity_poly.type
_entity_poly.pdbx_seq_one_letter_code
_entity_poly.pdbx_strand_id
1 'polypeptide(L)'
;MLSQFSLKSPLVQVQYCKQFQRCLVAGNVLMLISLFAILGCLYVSYLQPEQFSLVQQISSHIAMILLATFIKVGYVMRGIAMNGFGLKAF
;
A
#
# COMPACT_ATOMS: atom_id res chain seq x y z
N MET A 1 26.08 8.06 11.46
CA MET A 1 25.83 8.72 10.16
C MET A 1 24.40 9.26 10.14
N LEU A 2 24.11 10.22 11.03
CA LEU A 2 22.75 10.66 11.41
C LEU A 2 22.69 12.20 11.55
N SER A 3 23.46 12.94 10.73
CA SER A 3 23.72 14.37 11.02
C SER A 3 23.68 15.31 9.80
N GLN A 4 22.95 14.97 8.73
CA GLN A 4 22.93 15.79 7.51
C GLN A 4 21.54 16.33 7.10
N PHE A 5 20.49 16.15 7.90
CA PHE A 5 19.19 16.81 7.61
C PHE A 5 19.18 18.23 8.17
N SER A 6 19.91 19.12 7.50
CA SER A 6 19.79 20.57 7.66
C SER A 6 18.44 21.01 7.06
N LEU A 7 17.40 21.01 7.90
CA LEU A 7 16.06 21.49 7.59
C LEU A 7 16.05 23.02 7.58
N LYS A 8 16.48 23.61 6.47
CA LYS A 8 16.26 25.02 6.17
C LYS A 8 15.15 25.17 5.14
N SER A 9 13.92 24.90 5.56
CA SER A 9 12.72 25.47 4.93
C SER A 9 11.87 26.11 6.02
N PRO A 10 11.39 27.35 5.84
CA PRO A 10 10.52 27.97 6.81
C PRO A 10 9.27 27.10 6.90
N LEU A 11 9.05 26.59 8.11
CA LEU A 11 7.96 25.74 8.49
C LEU A 11 6.64 26.46 8.14
N VAL A 12 6.10 26.19 6.96
CA VAL A 12 4.63 26.19 6.79
C VAL A 12 4.18 25.11 7.75
N GLN A 13 3.84 25.55 8.95
CA GLN A 13 3.52 24.72 10.10
C GLN A 13 2.31 23.85 9.78
N VAL A 14 2.55 22.65 9.23
CA VAL A 14 2.36 21.37 9.92
C VAL A 14 1.00 21.19 10.64
N GLN A 15 -0.07 21.86 10.21
CA GLN A 15 -1.41 21.76 10.80
C GLN A 15 -2.02 20.34 10.62
N TYR A 16 -1.46 19.54 9.70
CA TYR A 16 -1.93 18.20 9.34
C TYR A 16 -0.87 17.08 9.46
N CYS A 17 0.24 17.29 10.18
CA CYS A 17 1.34 16.29 10.27
C CYS A 17 0.87 14.90 10.66
N LYS A 18 0.00 14.84 11.68
CA LYS A 18 -0.49 13.59 12.25
C LYS A 18 -1.43 12.88 11.27
N GLN A 19 -2.20 13.62 10.49
CA GLN A 19 -3.10 13.12 9.46
C GLN A 19 -2.29 12.56 8.29
N PHE A 20 -1.24 13.25 7.83
CA PHE A 20 -0.34 12.74 6.79
C PHE A 20 0.45 11.51 7.25
N GLN A 21 0.89 11.48 8.51
CA GLN A 21 1.54 10.30 9.09
C GLN A 21 0.59 9.11 9.16
N ARG A 22 -0.66 9.33 9.57
CA ARG A 22 -1.71 8.29 9.54
C ARG A 22 -2.01 7.83 8.12
N CYS A 23 -2.07 8.74 7.15
CA CYS A 23 -2.25 8.41 5.73
C CYS A 23 -1.10 7.55 5.20
N LEU A 24 0.15 7.89 5.55
CA LEU A 24 1.34 7.12 5.18
C LEU A 24 1.30 5.70 5.76
N VAL A 25 1.01 5.58 7.05
CA VAL A 25 0.90 4.28 7.72
C VAL A 25 -0.25 3.47 7.14
N ALA A 26 -1.42 4.09 6.95
CA ALA A 26 -2.59 3.42 6.35
C ALA A 26 -2.30 2.94 4.93
N GLY A 27 -1.66 3.76 4.09
CA GLY A 27 -1.27 3.37 2.73
C GLY A 27 -0.27 2.21 2.73
N ASN A 28 0.75 2.25 3.60
CA ASN A 28 1.72 1.16 3.73
C ASN A 28 1.09 -0.14 4.23
N VAL A 29 0.23 -0.07 5.24
CA VAL A 29 -0.50 -1.23 5.76
C VAL A 29 -1.43 -1.80 4.69
N LEU A 30 -2.14 -0.95 3.95
CA LEU A 30 -3.01 -1.39 2.86
C LEU A 30 -2.23 -2.12 1.76
N MET A 31 -1.06 -1.60 1.36
CA MET A 31 -0.19 -2.28 0.38
C MET A 31 0.27 -3.65 0.89
N LEU A 32 0.67 -3.73 2.17
CA LEU A 32 1.21 -4.95 2.78
C LEU A 32 0.13 -6.03 2.96
N ILE A 33 -1.06 -5.65 3.43
CA ILE A 33 -2.21 -6.55 3.54
C ILE A 33 -2.62 -7.06 2.14
N SER A 34 -2.70 -6.16 1.16
CA SER A 34 -3.07 -6.53 -0.22
C SER A 34 -2.05 -7.47 -0.84
N LEU A 35 -0.76 -7.29 -0.57
CA LEU A 35 0.29 -8.21 -1.02
C LEU A 35 0.08 -9.62 -0.46
N PHE A 36 -0.15 -9.77 0.84
CA PHE A 36 -0.41 -11.09 1.43
C PHE A 36 -1.71 -11.71 0.93
N ALA A 37 -2.75 -10.91 0.73
CA ALA A 37 -4.01 -11.39 0.16
C ALA A 37 -3.80 -11.90 -1.28
N ILE A 38 -3.01 -11.21 -2.11
CA ILE A 38 -2.65 -11.66 -3.46
C ILE A 38 -1.88 -12.98 -3.40
N LEU A 39 -0.92 -13.13 -2.49
CA LEU A 39 -0.20 -14.40 -2.29
C LEU A 39 -1.17 -15.53 -1.89
N GLY A 40 -2.17 -15.24 -1.05
CA GLY A 40 -3.25 -16.17 -0.74
C GLY A 40 -4.08 -16.57 -1.97
N CYS A 41 -4.44 -15.61 -2.81
CA CYS A 41 -5.12 -15.89 -4.08
C CYS A 41 -4.25 -16.75 -5.00
N LEU A 42 -2.96 -16.45 -5.14
CA LEU A 42 -2.01 -17.26 -5.91
C LEU A 42 -1.93 -18.70 -5.41
N TYR A 43 -1.91 -18.89 -4.09
CA TYR A 43 -1.91 -20.22 -3.47
C TYR A 43 -3.16 -21.02 -3.85
N VAL A 44 -4.35 -20.40 -3.72
CA VAL A 44 -5.64 -21.04 -4.04
C VAL A 44 -5.79 -21.31 -5.53
N SER A 45 -5.42 -20.36 -6.39
CA SER A 45 -5.61 -20.47 -7.83
C SER A 45 -4.61 -21.42 -8.52
N TYR A 46 -3.38 -21.53 -8.01
CA TYR A 46 -2.30 -22.20 -8.76
C TYR A 46 -1.52 -23.27 -7.99
N LEU A 47 -1.38 -23.17 -6.66
CA LEU A 47 -0.45 -24.04 -5.93
C LEU A 47 -1.09 -25.35 -5.48
N GLN A 48 -2.41 -25.36 -5.26
CA GLN A 48 -3.17 -26.56 -4.85
C GLN A 48 -4.47 -26.73 -5.66
N PRO A 49 -4.40 -26.85 -7.00
CA PRO A 49 -5.60 -26.90 -7.85
C PRO A 49 -6.51 -28.10 -7.57
N GLU A 50 -5.98 -29.19 -7.01
CA GLU A 50 -6.73 -30.40 -6.63
C GLU A 50 -7.55 -30.21 -5.34
N GLN A 51 -7.17 -29.27 -4.46
CA GLN A 51 -7.82 -29.06 -3.17
C GLN A 51 -8.98 -28.05 -3.23
N PHE A 52 -9.04 -27.25 -4.29
CA PHE A 52 -10.00 -26.15 -4.43
C PHE A 52 -10.86 -26.34 -5.67
N SER A 53 -12.16 -26.07 -5.52
CA SER A 53 -13.10 -26.20 -6.64
C SER A 53 -12.82 -25.17 -7.74
N LEU A 54 -13.26 -25.47 -8.95
CA LEU A 54 -13.14 -24.54 -10.09
C LEU A 54 -13.75 -23.15 -9.78
N VAL A 55 -14.85 -23.12 -9.02
CA VAL A 55 -15.51 -21.87 -8.58
C VAL A 55 -14.62 -21.07 -7.63
N GLN A 56 -13.92 -21.74 -6.70
CA GLN A 56 -12.97 -21.09 -5.77
C GLN A 56 -11.73 -20.55 -6.50
N GLN A 57 -11.26 -21.28 -7.52
CA GLN A 57 -10.14 -20.81 -8.36
C GLN A 57 -10.54 -19.56 -9.16
N ILE A 58 -11.72 -19.55 -9.78
CA ILE A 58 -12.22 -18.38 -10.52
C ILE A 58 -12.43 -17.18 -9.58
N SER A 59 -13.04 -17.40 -8.41
CA SER A 59 -13.30 -16.32 -7.46
C SER A 59 -12.01 -15.71 -6.90
N SER A 60 -11.02 -16.55 -6.56
CA SER A 60 -9.68 -16.08 -6.13
C SER A 60 -8.96 -15.32 -7.23
N HIS A 61 -9.12 -15.72 -8.49
CA HIS A 61 -8.51 -15.03 -9.62
C HIS A 61 -9.11 -13.64 -9.86
N ILE A 62 -10.44 -13.50 -9.75
CA ILE A 62 -11.13 -12.20 -9.80
C ILE A 62 -10.74 -11.33 -8.59
N ALA A 63 -10.69 -11.92 -7.40
CA ALA A 63 -10.27 -11.24 -6.18
C ALA A 63 -8.84 -10.68 -6.30
N MET A 64 -7.94 -11.41 -6.97
CA MET A 64 -6.57 -10.96 -7.21
C MET A 64 -6.51 -9.63 -7.99
N ILE A 65 -7.37 -9.45 -9.00
CA ILE A 65 -7.46 -8.19 -9.77
C ILE A 65 -7.88 -7.05 -8.85
N LEU A 66 -8.91 -7.25 -8.01
CA LEU A 66 -9.36 -6.25 -7.05
C LEU A 66 -8.27 -5.92 -6.03
N LEU A 67 -7.55 -6.91 -5.49
CA LEU A 67 -6.44 -6.71 -4.56
C LEU A 67 -5.26 -5.95 -5.20
N ALA A 68 -4.97 -6.19 -6.48
CA ALA A 68 -3.96 -5.41 -7.21
C ALA A 68 -4.34 -3.93 -7.30
N THR A 69 -5.64 -3.61 -7.46
CA THR A 69 -6.10 -2.22 -7.40
C THR A 69 -5.89 -1.60 -6.01
N PHE A 70 -6.10 -2.35 -4.92
CA PHE A 70 -5.84 -1.87 -3.57
C PHE A 70 -4.36 -1.56 -3.31
N ILE A 71 -3.42 -2.33 -3.88
CA ILE A 71 -2.00 -1.99 -3.84
C ILE A 71 -1.77 -0.61 -4.48
N LYS A 72 -2.35 -0.37 -5.66
CA LYS A 72 -2.22 0.92 -6.35
C LYS A 72 -2.83 2.07 -5.55
N VAL A 73 -3.97 1.85 -4.90
CA VAL A 73 -4.58 2.83 -3.97
C VAL A 73 -3.64 3.13 -2.81
N GLY A 74 -3.08 2.11 -2.15
CA GLY A 74 -2.13 2.30 -1.07
C GLY A 74 -0.86 3.06 -1.50
N TYR A 75 -0.38 2.81 -2.73
CA TYR A 75 0.73 3.57 -3.32
C TYR A 75 0.38 5.05 -3.51
N VAL A 76 -0.81 5.36 -4.02
CA VAL A 76 -1.29 6.74 -4.15
C VAL A 76 -1.40 7.42 -2.79
N MET A 77 -1.94 6.74 -1.77
CA MET A 77 -2.01 7.27 -0.39
C MET A 77 -0.63 7.61 0.17
N ARG A 78 0.36 6.73 -0.04
CA ARG A 78 1.77 6.99 0.31
C ARG A 78 2.28 8.24 -0.43
N GLY A 79 1.99 8.38 -1.72
CA GLY A 79 2.34 9.56 -2.52
C GLY A 79 1.74 10.87 -1.97
N ILE A 80 0.44 10.85 -1.64
CA ILE A 80 -0.26 11.99 -1.02
C ILE A 80 0.39 12.37 0.31
N ALA A 81 0.75 11.40 1.14
CA ALA A 81 1.38 11.66 2.42
C ALA A 81 2.79 12.25 2.27
N MET A 82 3.61 11.72 1.36
CA MET A 82 4.95 12.27 1.07
C MET A 82 4.88 13.69 0.53
N ASN A 83 3.96 13.95 -0.40
CA ASN A 83 3.70 15.30 -0.92
C ASN A 83 3.24 16.26 0.20
N GLY A 84 2.39 15.77 1.13
CA GLY A 84 1.96 16.51 2.31
C GLY A 84 3.09 16.84 3.29
N PHE A 85 4.16 16.03 3.33
CA PHE A 85 5.38 16.32 4.09
C PHE A 85 6.36 17.25 3.36
N GLY A 86 6.03 17.73 2.16
CA GLY A 86 6.94 18.52 1.32
C GLY A 86 8.10 17.70 0.73
N LEU A 87 8.05 16.36 0.88
CA LEU A 87 8.99 15.45 0.28
C LEU A 87 8.47 15.09 -1.12
N LYS A 88 9.05 15.69 -2.16
CA LYS A 88 8.77 15.29 -3.54
C LYS A 88 9.42 13.93 -3.80
N ALA A 89 8.65 12.86 -3.67
CA ALA A 89 9.02 11.56 -4.21
C ALA A 89 8.28 11.42 -5.55
N PHE A 90 8.98 11.78 -6.63
CA PHE A 90 8.62 11.40 -8.00
C PHE A 90 9.00 9.94 -8.22
#